data_AF-A0A2V6PKP6-F1
#
_entry.id   AF-A0A2V6PKP6-F1
#
_cell.length_a   1.000
_cell.length_b   1.000
_cell.length_c   1.000
_cell.angle_alpha   90.00
_cell.angle_beta   90.00
_cell.angle_gamma   90.00
#
_symmetry.space_group_name_H-M   'P 1'
#
loop_
_entity.id
_entity.type
_entity.pdbx_description
1 polymer ?
#
loop_
_entity_poly.entity_id
_entity_poly.type
_entity_poly.pdbx_seq_one_letter_code
_entity_poly.pdbx_strand_id
1 'polypeptide(L)'
;NTTLFDGANPLRVREFFDAMMDLGVEGMMLSPGYSYSKAPDQEHFLRRQRTRELFASILDSPKKRWRFNQSPLFLQFLMGKRDFECTPWGNPTYNMFGWQRPCYLLQEGYARTFAELMETTRWERYGRKSGNEKCQDCMVHCGYEPSAVQATFTSLVGFRDTVIATVSGRL
;
A
#
# COMPACT_ATOMS: atom_id res chain seq x y z
N ASN A 1 12.28 3.45 -0.87
CA ASN A 1 10.95 3.05 -1.38
C ASN A 1 11.18 2.00 -2.46
N THR A 2 10.50 0.87 -2.39
CA THR A 2 10.70 -0.31 -3.23
C THR A 2 9.38 -0.70 -3.88
N THR A 3 9.23 -0.34 -5.16
CA THR A 3 8.06 -0.70 -5.96
C THR A 3 8.33 -2.01 -6.71
N LEU A 4 7.43 -2.99 -6.57
CA LEU A 4 7.56 -4.31 -7.18
C LEU A 4 6.52 -4.51 -8.29
N PHE A 5 6.98 -4.79 -9.51
CA PHE A 5 6.13 -4.99 -10.69
C PHE A 5 5.93 -6.49 -10.99
N ASP A 6 5.11 -6.79 -12.01
CA ASP A 6 4.97 -8.18 -12.48
C ASP A 6 6.32 -8.74 -12.95
N GLY A 7 6.54 -10.04 -12.72
CA GLY A 7 7.82 -10.71 -13.00
C GLY A 7 8.93 -10.48 -11.97
N ALA A 8 8.70 -9.69 -10.91
CA ALA A 8 9.66 -9.57 -9.82
C ALA A 8 9.97 -10.95 -9.19
N ASN A 9 11.25 -11.34 -9.18
CA ASN A 9 11.65 -12.63 -8.63
C ASN A 9 11.72 -12.56 -7.09
N PRO A 10 10.95 -13.39 -6.34
CA PRO A 10 10.92 -13.32 -4.89
C PRO A 10 12.28 -13.51 -4.22
N LEU A 11 13.13 -14.39 -4.73
CA LEU A 11 14.45 -14.66 -4.16
C LEU A 11 15.37 -13.44 -4.31
N ARG A 12 15.40 -12.83 -5.49
CA ARG A 12 16.21 -11.62 -5.73
C ARG A 12 15.75 -10.44 -4.89
N VAL A 13 14.44 -10.32 -4.63
CA VAL A 13 13.91 -9.28 -3.74
C VAL A 13 14.36 -9.52 -2.29
N ARG A 14 14.41 -10.77 -1.84
CA ARG A 14 14.90 -11.13 -0.49
C ARG A 14 16.41 -10.88 -0.36
N GLU A 15 17.20 -11.19 -1.39
CA GLU A 15 18.63 -10.83 -1.47
C GLU A 15 18.83 -9.32 -1.42
N PHE A 16 17.96 -8.55 -2.11
CA PHE A 16 17.96 -7.11 -2.03
C PHE A 16 17.68 -6.61 -0.61
N PHE A 17 16.71 -7.18 0.10
CA PHE A 17 16.44 -6.83 1.50
C PHE A 17 17.66 -7.08 2.39
N ASP A 18 18.36 -8.20 2.17
CA ASP A 18 19.60 -8.52 2.85
C ASP A 18 20.66 -7.44 2.61
N ALA A 19 20.91 -7.09 1.34
CA ALA A 19 21.88 -6.06 0.98
C ALA A 19 21.52 -4.68 1.57
N MET A 20 20.24 -4.30 1.62
CA MET A 20 19.82 -3.03 2.22
C MET A 20 20.11 -2.99 3.73
N MET A 21 19.93 -4.11 4.44
CA MET A 21 20.29 -4.17 5.85
C MET A 21 21.80 -4.12 6.05
N ASP A 22 22.58 -4.78 5.18
CA ASP A 22 24.05 -4.76 5.23
C ASP A 22 24.63 -3.36 4.97
N LEU A 23 23.94 -2.56 4.14
CA LEU A 23 24.26 -1.14 3.90
C LEU A 23 23.83 -0.20 5.04
N GLY A 24 23.09 -0.69 6.04
CA GLY A 24 22.61 0.12 7.16
C GLY A 24 21.36 0.95 6.86
N VAL A 25 20.55 0.57 5.86
CA VAL A 25 19.25 1.21 5.62
C VAL A 25 18.33 0.95 6.81
N GLU A 26 17.83 2.02 7.44
CA GLU A 26 17.02 1.94 8.67
C GLU A 26 15.65 1.27 8.46
N GLY A 27 15.12 1.34 7.24
CA GLY A 27 13.90 0.63 6.89
C GLY A 27 13.48 0.81 5.44
N MET A 28 12.71 -0.15 4.95
CA MET A 28 12.21 -0.19 3.59
C MET A 28 10.70 0.07 3.56
N MET A 29 10.21 0.65 2.46
CA MET A 29 8.78 0.72 2.17
C MET A 29 8.52 -0.10 0.92
N LEU A 30 7.62 -1.07 1.00
CA LEU A 30 7.25 -1.93 -0.10
C LEU A 30 5.89 -1.49 -0.67
N SER A 31 5.78 -1.46 -1.99
CA SER A 31 4.52 -1.22 -2.66
C SER A 31 4.43 -2.05 -3.92
N PRO A 32 3.27 -2.66 -4.24
CA PRO A 32 3.06 -3.19 -5.57
C PRO A 32 3.06 -2.05 -6.58
N GLY A 33 3.58 -2.32 -7.77
CA GLY A 33 3.33 -1.53 -8.96
C GLY A 33 1.84 -1.59 -9.27
N TYR A 34 1.25 -0.44 -9.60
CA TYR A 34 -0.19 -0.32 -9.82
C TYR A 34 -0.48 0.27 -11.19
N SER A 35 -1.35 -0.39 -11.95
CA SER A 35 -1.90 0.20 -13.17
C SER A 35 -2.89 1.27 -12.81
N TYR A 36 -2.54 2.51 -13.09
CA TYR A 36 -3.53 3.55 -13.25
C TYR A 36 -3.50 3.99 -14.71
N SER A 37 -4.60 4.56 -15.19
CA SER A 37 -4.79 4.89 -16.61
C SER A 37 -3.77 5.87 -17.19
N LYS A 38 -2.97 6.52 -16.33
CA LYS A 38 -1.88 7.44 -16.72
C LYS A 38 -0.50 6.79 -16.65
N ALA A 39 -0.40 5.52 -16.21
CA ALA A 39 0.85 4.79 -16.20
C ALA A 39 1.23 4.39 -17.65
N PRO A 40 2.48 4.61 -18.08
CA PRO A 40 2.90 4.43 -19.47
C PRO A 40 2.95 2.97 -19.93
N ASP A 41 3.12 2.01 -19.03
CA ASP A 41 3.20 0.58 -19.33
C ASP A 41 1.93 -0.11 -18.82
N GLN A 42 0.96 -0.43 -19.68
CA GLN A 42 -0.31 -1.05 -19.28
C GLN A 42 -0.27 -2.60 -19.27
N GLU A 43 0.80 -3.22 -19.75
CA GLU A 43 0.85 -4.67 -20.02
C GLU A 43 1.44 -5.49 -18.86
N HIS A 44 2.24 -4.89 -17.96
CA HIS A 44 2.98 -5.59 -16.91
C HIS A 44 2.42 -5.43 -15.49
N PHE A 45 1.10 -5.30 -15.35
CA PHE A 45 0.50 -5.07 -14.05
C PHE A 45 -0.02 -6.32 -13.36
N LEU A 46 0.35 -6.43 -12.08
CA LEU A 46 -0.16 -7.44 -11.17
C LEU A 46 -1.64 -7.16 -10.91
N ARG A 47 -2.51 -8.08 -11.36
CA ARG A 47 -3.85 -8.21 -10.77
C ARG A 47 -3.70 -8.43 -9.27
N ARG A 48 -4.67 -7.98 -8.48
CA ARG A 48 -4.65 -8.07 -7.01
C ARG A 48 -4.23 -9.45 -6.49
N GLN A 49 -4.69 -10.52 -7.16
CA GLN A 49 -4.33 -11.90 -6.82
C GLN A 49 -2.84 -12.21 -7.02
N ARG A 50 -2.24 -11.81 -8.15
CA ARG A 50 -0.80 -12.00 -8.41
C ARG A 50 0.05 -11.19 -7.43
N THR A 51 -0.40 -9.98 -7.07
CA THR A 51 0.24 -9.19 -6.01
C THR A 51 0.28 -9.97 -4.71
N ARG A 52 -0.83 -10.59 -4.30
CA ARG A 52 -0.90 -11.39 -3.07
C ARG A 52 0.07 -12.57 -3.10
N GLU A 53 0.13 -13.28 -4.21
CA GLU A 53 1.04 -14.43 -4.40
C GLU A 53 2.52 -14.02 -4.34
N LEU A 54 2.87 -12.92 -5.01
CA LEU A 54 4.22 -12.36 -5.00
C LEU A 54 4.65 -11.96 -3.59
N PHE A 55 3.83 -11.15 -2.90
CA PHE A 55 4.15 -10.68 -1.55
C PHE A 55 4.12 -11.79 -0.51
N ALA A 56 3.22 -12.77 -0.64
CA ALA A 56 3.24 -13.97 0.19
C ALA A 56 4.55 -14.74 0.03
N SER A 57 5.07 -14.87 -1.20
CA SER A 57 6.35 -15.54 -1.48
C SER A 57 7.55 -14.75 -0.95
N ILE A 58 7.54 -13.42 -1.10
CA ILE A 58 8.64 -12.54 -0.63
C ILE A 58 8.70 -12.50 0.89
N LEU A 59 7.54 -12.38 1.55
CA LEU A 59 7.43 -12.16 2.99
C LEU A 59 7.12 -13.45 3.76
N ASP A 60 7.19 -14.62 3.12
CA ASP A 60 7.14 -15.88 3.86
C ASP A 60 8.35 -16.01 4.78
N SER A 61 8.10 -16.32 6.05
CA SER A 61 9.12 -16.46 7.09
C SER A 61 10.20 -15.35 7.01
N PRO A 62 9.84 -14.07 7.20
CA PRO A 62 10.75 -12.96 6.96
C PRO A 62 11.88 -12.97 7.99
N LYS A 63 13.09 -12.57 7.58
CA LYS A 63 14.23 -12.51 8.51
C LYS A 63 13.98 -11.39 9.52
N LYS A 64 14.18 -11.67 10.81
CA LYS A 64 14.00 -10.69 11.91
C LYS A 64 14.82 -9.40 11.75
N ARG A 65 15.92 -9.46 10.99
CA ARG A 65 16.77 -8.30 10.71
C ARG A 65 16.15 -7.32 9.71
N TRP A 66 15.21 -7.75 8.87
CA TRP A 66 14.58 -6.88 7.89
C TRP A 66 13.68 -5.86 8.60
N ARG A 67 13.86 -4.59 8.24
CA ARG A 67 13.09 -3.46 8.81
C ARG A 67 12.21 -2.85 7.72
N PHE A 68 10.94 -2.64 8.07
CA PHE A 68 9.96 -2.01 7.20
C PHE A 68 9.34 -0.79 7.90
N ASN A 69 9.18 0.30 7.17
CA ASN A 69 8.56 1.55 7.66
C ASN A 69 7.03 1.52 7.47
N GLN A 70 6.44 0.34 7.57
CA GLN A 70 5.03 0.06 7.28
C GLN A 70 4.44 -0.77 8.40
N SER A 71 3.14 -0.61 8.64
CA SER A 71 2.43 -1.40 9.63
C SER A 71 2.45 -2.89 9.26
N PRO A 72 2.61 -3.78 10.25
CA PRO A 72 2.54 -5.23 10.00
C PRO A 72 1.22 -5.65 9.36
N LEU A 73 0.11 -4.97 9.70
CA LEU A 73 -1.20 -5.24 9.11
C LEU A 73 -1.25 -4.89 7.62
N PHE A 74 -0.58 -3.83 7.18
CA PHE A 74 -0.46 -3.51 5.76
C PHE A 74 0.35 -4.59 5.01
N LEU A 75 1.45 -5.07 5.60
CA LEU A 75 2.21 -6.17 5.00
C LEU A 75 1.37 -7.47 4.92
N GLN A 76 0.58 -7.77 5.95
CA GLN A 76 -0.40 -8.87 5.91
C GLN A 76 -1.46 -8.71 4.83
N PHE A 77 -1.91 -7.48 4.59
CA PHE A 77 -2.81 -7.16 3.48
C PHE A 77 -2.15 -7.43 2.12
N LEU A 78 -0.89 -7.03 1.95
CA LEU A 78 -0.12 -7.33 0.74
C LEU A 78 0.05 -8.84 0.52
N MET A 79 0.29 -9.62 1.58
CA MET A 79 0.35 -11.09 1.53
C MET A 79 -1.01 -11.76 1.34
N GLY A 80 -2.10 -11.00 1.36
CA GLY A 80 -3.44 -11.53 1.25
C GLY A 80 -3.96 -12.28 2.49
N LYS A 81 -3.35 -12.05 3.66
CA LYS A 81 -3.83 -12.54 4.96
C LYS A 81 -4.94 -11.66 5.53
N ARG A 82 -5.07 -10.44 5.02
CA ARG A 82 -6.13 -9.49 5.34
C ARG A 82 -6.74 -8.88 4.10
N ASP A 83 -7.91 -8.30 4.28
CA ASP A 83 -8.54 -7.46 3.28
C ASP A 83 -8.94 -6.13 3.92
N PHE A 84 -8.64 -5.04 3.23
CA PHE A 84 -8.99 -3.69 3.64
C PHE A 84 -9.73 -3.01 2.50
N GLU A 85 -10.59 -2.05 2.86
CA GLU A 85 -11.09 -1.06 1.93
C GLU A 85 -10.12 0.12 1.93
N CYS A 86 -9.90 0.72 0.76
CA CYS A 86 -8.96 1.83 0.61
C CYS A 86 -9.44 3.04 1.43
N THR A 87 -8.50 3.80 1.96
CA THR A 87 -8.73 5.10 2.58
C THR A 87 -8.18 6.23 1.68
N PRO A 88 -8.78 6.55 0.50
CA PRO A 88 -8.25 7.52 -0.45
C PRO A 88 -7.96 8.93 0.10
N TRP A 89 -8.60 9.33 1.19
CA TRP A 89 -8.43 10.62 1.88
C TRP A 89 -7.32 10.58 2.95
N GLY A 90 -6.75 9.41 3.23
CA GLY A 90 -5.76 9.22 4.30
C GLY A 90 -4.36 9.77 3.98
N ASN A 91 -4.06 10.05 2.70
CA ASN A 91 -2.82 10.68 2.26
C ASN A 91 -3.11 11.73 1.16
N PRO A 92 -3.63 12.90 1.56
CA PRO A 92 -3.95 13.98 0.61
C PRO A 92 -2.67 14.58 0.04
N THR A 93 -2.68 14.92 -1.25
CA THR A 93 -1.49 15.43 -1.94
C THR A 93 -1.70 16.84 -2.43
N TYR A 94 -0.80 17.74 -2.04
CA TYR A 94 -0.72 19.10 -2.54
C TYR A 94 0.46 19.22 -3.51
N ASN A 95 0.23 19.82 -4.67
CA ASN A 95 1.29 20.13 -5.64
C ASN A 95 1.07 21.52 -6.23
N MET A 96 1.85 21.88 -7.25
CA MET A 96 1.81 23.22 -7.87
C MET A 96 0.43 23.62 -8.42
N PHE A 97 -0.48 22.67 -8.66
CA PHE A 97 -1.84 22.92 -9.14
C PHE A 97 -2.89 22.97 -8.00
N GLY A 98 -2.49 22.70 -6.76
CA GLY A 98 -3.36 22.67 -5.58
C GLY A 98 -3.49 21.27 -4.96
N TRP A 99 -4.57 21.07 -4.21
CA TRP A 99 -4.93 19.79 -3.59
C TRP A 99 -5.50 18.83 -4.62
N GLN A 100 -4.80 17.75 -4.91
CA GLN A 100 -5.18 16.83 -5.99
C GLN A 100 -6.34 15.91 -5.59
N ARG A 101 -7.35 15.79 -6.48
CA ARG A 101 -8.50 14.90 -6.34
C ARG A 101 -8.35 13.60 -7.11
N PRO A 102 -9.00 12.50 -6.66
CA PRO A 102 -9.27 12.21 -5.25
C PRO A 102 -8.00 11.83 -4.49
N CYS A 103 -6.98 11.34 -5.20
CA CYS A 103 -5.72 10.86 -4.64
C CYS A 103 -4.58 11.16 -5.62
N TYR A 104 -3.33 10.98 -5.18
CA TYR A 104 -2.18 11.37 -6.00
C TYR A 104 -2.02 10.58 -7.30
N LEU A 105 -2.65 9.41 -7.43
CA LEU A 105 -2.55 8.56 -8.62
C LEU A 105 -3.57 8.93 -9.70
N LEU A 106 -4.85 9.11 -9.33
CA LEU A 106 -5.92 9.28 -10.30
C LEU A 106 -5.96 10.68 -10.91
N GLN A 107 -5.64 11.71 -10.13
CA GLN A 107 -5.50 13.11 -10.60
C GLN A 107 -6.66 13.53 -11.52
N GLU A 108 -7.87 13.57 -10.98
CA GLU A 108 -9.12 13.90 -11.69
C GLU A 108 -9.53 15.37 -11.53
N GLY A 109 -8.72 16.16 -10.81
CA GLY A 109 -8.91 17.59 -10.63
C GLY A 109 -8.15 18.13 -9.44
N TYR A 110 -8.35 19.40 -9.12
CA TYR A 110 -7.67 20.10 -8.03
C TYR A 110 -8.62 20.96 -7.21
N ALA A 111 -8.42 20.99 -5.90
CA ALA A 111 -9.08 21.90 -4.97
C ALA A 111 -8.09 22.99 -4.52
N ARG A 112 -8.58 24.19 -4.25
CA ARG A 112 -7.72 25.31 -3.83
C ARG A 112 -7.36 25.21 -2.35
N THR A 113 -8.25 24.69 -1.53
CA THR A 113 -8.05 24.50 -0.09
C THR A 113 -8.24 23.04 0.31
N PHE A 114 -7.68 22.67 1.46
CA PHE A 114 -7.87 21.33 2.02
C PHE A 114 -9.35 21.08 2.35
N ALA A 115 -10.06 22.08 2.88
CA ALA A 115 -11.49 21.98 3.14
C ALA A 115 -12.27 21.67 1.85
N GLU A 116 -11.97 22.37 0.75
CA GLU A 116 -12.59 22.11 -0.55
C GLU A 116 -12.27 20.69 -1.07
N LEU A 117 -11.05 20.19 -0.87
CA LEU A 117 -10.71 18.79 -1.19
C LEU A 117 -11.61 17.82 -0.41
N MET A 118 -11.72 18.01 0.90
CA MET A 118 -12.43 17.08 1.78
C MET A 118 -13.94 17.11 1.59
N GLU A 119 -14.54 18.28 1.41
CA GLU A 119 -15.99 18.47 1.39
C GLU A 119 -16.61 18.22 0.01
N THR A 120 -15.90 18.53 -1.06
CA THR A 120 -16.48 18.48 -2.43
C THR A 120 -16.04 17.25 -3.23
N THR A 121 -15.11 16.44 -2.72
CA THR A 121 -14.69 15.20 -3.37
C THR A 121 -15.68 14.09 -3.02
N ARG A 122 -16.21 13.43 -4.05
CA ARG A 122 -17.16 12.31 -3.91
C ARG A 122 -16.42 11.02 -3.53
N TRP A 123 -15.94 10.95 -2.30
CA TRP A 123 -15.11 9.86 -1.77
C TRP A 123 -15.76 8.48 -1.93
N GLU A 124 -17.10 8.42 -1.86
CA GLU A 124 -17.89 7.21 -2.05
C GLU A 124 -17.72 6.55 -3.43
N ARG A 125 -17.19 7.30 -4.41
CA ARG A 125 -16.90 6.79 -5.75
C ARG A 125 -15.53 6.13 -5.87
N TYR A 126 -14.73 6.09 -4.81
CA TYR A 126 -13.37 5.54 -4.85
C TYR A 126 -13.17 4.44 -3.83
N GLY A 127 -12.19 3.57 -4.10
CA GLY A 127 -12.01 2.30 -3.38
C GLY A 127 -12.57 1.12 -4.16
N ARG A 128 -12.33 -0.09 -3.67
CA ARG A 128 -12.74 -1.33 -4.36
C ARG A 128 -14.25 -1.49 -4.30
N LYS A 129 -14.83 -1.29 -3.12
CA LYS A 129 -16.29 -1.41 -2.89
C LYS A 129 -17.14 -0.42 -3.69
N SER A 130 -16.57 0.66 -4.23
CA SER A 130 -17.35 1.62 -5.04
C SER A 130 -17.68 1.12 -6.45
N GLY A 131 -17.08 0.01 -6.89
CA GLY A 131 -17.20 -0.47 -8.27
C GLY A 131 -16.37 0.34 -9.29
N ASN A 132 -15.57 1.30 -8.83
CA ASN A 132 -14.70 2.06 -9.72
C ASN A 132 -13.59 1.17 -10.27
N GLU A 133 -13.57 0.97 -11.59
CA GLU A 133 -12.60 0.14 -12.31
C GLU A 133 -11.16 0.56 -12.01
N LYS A 134 -10.90 1.88 -11.88
CA LYS A 134 -9.58 2.45 -11.56
C LYS A 134 -9.14 2.22 -10.12
N CYS A 135 -9.89 1.47 -9.32
CA CYS A 135 -9.56 1.13 -7.93
C CYS A 135 -9.53 -0.38 -7.66
N GLN A 136 -9.98 -1.22 -8.60
CA GLN A 136 -10.26 -2.64 -8.33
C GLN A 136 -9.00 -3.44 -7.95
N ASP A 137 -7.90 -3.18 -8.65
CA ASP A 137 -6.62 -3.85 -8.42
C ASP A 137 -5.67 -3.05 -7.50
N CYS A 138 -6.13 -1.93 -6.96
CA CYS A 138 -5.31 -1.06 -6.14
C CYS A 138 -4.91 -1.76 -4.83
N MET A 139 -3.61 -1.73 -4.52
CA MET A 139 -3.04 -2.22 -3.25
C MET A 139 -1.90 -1.31 -2.75
N VAL A 140 -1.81 -0.08 -3.26
CA VAL A 140 -0.71 0.83 -2.93
C VAL A 140 -0.79 1.36 -1.49
N HIS A 141 0.37 1.47 -0.87
CA HIS A 141 0.52 1.88 0.53
C HIS A 141 -0.21 3.19 0.86
N CYS A 142 -0.24 4.19 -0.01
CA CYS A 142 -0.84 5.48 0.33
C CYS A 142 -2.33 5.48 0.67
N GLY A 143 -3.08 4.51 0.15
CA GLY A 143 -4.50 4.36 0.44
C GLY A 143 -4.75 3.29 1.50
N TYR A 144 -3.93 2.24 1.54
CA TYR A 144 -4.16 1.06 2.37
C TYR A 144 -3.34 1.04 3.68
N GLU A 145 -2.23 1.78 3.76
CA GLU A 145 -1.50 2.01 5.01
C GLU A 145 -2.39 2.79 6.01
N PRO A 146 -3.08 3.88 5.63
CA PRO A 146 -4.03 4.52 6.55
C PRO A 146 -5.15 3.56 7.00
N SER A 147 -5.64 2.69 6.12
CA SER A 147 -6.65 1.67 6.48
C SER A 147 -6.11 0.65 7.49
N ALA A 148 -4.86 0.22 7.31
CA ALA A 148 -4.19 -0.70 8.23
C ALA A 148 -3.90 -0.04 9.60
N VAL A 149 -3.49 1.23 9.60
CA VAL A 149 -3.34 2.05 10.82
C VAL A 149 -4.68 2.19 11.52
N GLN A 150 -5.76 2.54 10.79
CA GLN A 150 -7.09 2.62 11.36
C GLN A 150 -7.51 1.30 11.99
N ALA A 151 -7.34 0.17 11.30
CA ALA A 151 -7.67 -1.16 11.81
C ALA A 151 -6.89 -1.53 13.09
N THR A 152 -5.65 -1.04 13.22
CA THR A 152 -4.81 -1.21 14.41
C THR A 152 -5.45 -0.55 15.63
N PHE A 153 -5.98 0.66 15.48
CA PHE A 153 -6.45 1.47 16.60
C PHE A 153 -7.96 1.41 16.86
N THR A 154 -8.76 0.90 15.92
CA THR A 154 -10.23 0.83 16.08
C THR A 154 -10.72 -0.52 16.62
N SER A 155 -9.84 -1.51 16.83
CA SER A 155 -10.23 -2.81 17.36
C SER A 155 -9.16 -3.44 18.27
N LEU A 156 -9.60 -4.08 19.36
CA LEU A 156 -8.71 -4.83 20.26
C LEU A 156 -8.00 -5.99 19.53
N VAL A 157 -8.70 -6.61 18.58
CA VAL A 157 -8.15 -7.68 17.74
C VAL A 157 -7.03 -7.13 16.85
N GLY A 158 -7.28 -6.01 16.15
CA GLY A 158 -6.26 -5.36 15.31
C GLY A 158 -5.04 -4.91 16.09
N PHE A 159 -5.24 -4.34 17.29
CA PHE A 159 -4.15 -3.97 18.17
C PHE A 159 -3.32 -5.19 18.60
N ARG A 160 -3.99 -6.24 19.12
CA ARG A 160 -3.34 -7.50 19.52
C ARG A 160 -2.53 -8.10 18.38
N ASP A 161 -3.13 -8.20 17.19
CA ASP A 161 -2.48 -8.83 16.04
C ASP A 161 -1.26 -8.02 15.57
N THR A 162 -1.33 -6.70 15.67
CA THR A 162 -0.18 -5.80 15.38
C THR A 162 0.96 -6.02 16.38
N VAL A 163 0.65 -6.12 17.67
CA VAL A 163 1.66 -6.40 18.72
C VAL A 163 2.30 -7.76 18.49
N ILE A 164 1.50 -8.81 18.25
CA ILE A 164 2.01 -10.14 17.96
C ILE A 164 2.93 -10.12 16.74
N ALA A 165 2.52 -9.49 15.64
CA ALA A 165 3.32 -9.43 14.43
C ALA A 165 4.64 -8.66 14.64
N THR A 166 4.59 -7.54 15.38
CA THR A 166 5.76 -6.71 15.68
C THR A 166 6.78 -7.44 16.56
N VAL A 167 6.32 -8.12 17.62
CA VAL A 167 7.20 -8.81 18.59
C VAL A 167 7.73 -10.12 18.03
N SER A 168 6.89 -10.91 17.37
CA SER A 168 7.29 -12.21 16.83
C SER A 168 8.08 -12.10 15.53
N GLY A 169 7.91 -10.99 14.79
CA GLY A 169 8.38 -10.83 13.42
C GLY A 169 7.60 -11.68 12.41
N ARG A 170 6.51 -12.35 12.82
CA ARG A 170 5.66 -13.14 11.93
C ARG A 170 4.56 -12.26 11.36
N LEU A 171 4.56 -12.14 10.04
CA LEU A 171 3.48 -11.51 9.28
C LEU A 171 2.41 -12.54 8.96
#